data_AF-A0A826HXM8-F1
#
_entry.id   AF-A0A826HXM8-F1
#
_cell.length_a   1.000
_cell.length_b   1.000
_cell.length_c   1.000
_cell.angle_alpha   90.00
_cell.angle_beta   90.00
_cell.angle_gamma   90.00
#
_symmetry.space_group_name_H-M   'P 1'
#
loop_
_entity.id
_entity.type
_entity.pdbx_description
1 polymer ?
#
loop_
_entity_poly.entity_id
_entity_poly.type
_entity_poly.pdbx_seq_one_letter_code
_entity_poly.pdbx_strand_id
1 'polypeptide(L)'
;MNQDDVEKRLNPDADLTAADATKTDDDQDKAKTGPKKLSGYAVVFNSPSKDLGGFKEVVDPHAFDDVDLSDVYMVSNHDFSQVLASTKAGTLTLNVDDKGLQFEATLPDTTTASDAYNNVQAGNLSAMSFTFNAAPDGDTFTKDDSGQVIRTIKQVKSLFDVSLVAIPAYDETNVQVDKRSYTEWLKDHVEDPEQQLPPTEKRKGVNHMTEKTIIDKEEHTESRAYEDYIRSMGEQRDGLTTTTAGAVVPKEVINDVWDLKQSDYDLAKYVTVKQVGTPVGTYPIALTNNGVLATKEELADVADVDANMFKGVDYKVATRAGKIYLSNELVEDSEVDIVAEVKNQLKKLVQNTDNSNIISVLTGKTGSNDNFKHITGTGLDDIKQTFNVELDPALSLSVIVNQDAFNYLDTLKDSEGRYLLQPSITAPSGKQLFGAPVIVIANKVLPTDKAGTYRIIIGDFSQAIFLAQKNEVNTQWERFDSYSQGLAVVIRNDYEVVDPDAARIVDITPVKA
;
A
#
# COMPACT_ATOMS: atom_id res chain seq x y z
N MET A 1 -1.35 18.81 48.30
CA MET A 1 -1.99 19.82 47.45
C MET A 1 -1.87 19.33 46.03
N ASN A 2 -3.01 18.86 45.52
CA ASN A 2 -3.45 18.52 44.16
C ASN A 2 -2.39 18.27 43.08
N GLN A 3 -2.27 17.00 42.71
CA GLN A 3 -2.17 16.56 41.32
C GLN A 3 -3.57 16.09 40.86
N ASP A 4 -3.70 15.94 39.54
CA ASP A 4 -4.68 15.12 38.82
C ASP A 4 -5.84 15.86 38.12
N ASP A 5 -5.50 16.49 36.98
CA ASP A 5 -6.37 16.47 35.80
C ASP A 5 -6.03 15.21 35.00
N VAL A 6 -6.76 14.12 35.27
CA VAL A 6 -6.76 12.92 34.41
C VAL A 6 -7.98 12.96 33.51
N GLU A 7 -7.69 12.84 32.22
CA GLU A 7 -8.60 12.84 31.11
C GLU A 7 -9.77 11.87 31.27
N LYS A 8 -10.94 12.39 30.91
CA LYS A 8 -12.21 11.70 30.92
C LYS A 8 -12.40 10.98 29.60
N ARG A 9 -12.03 9.69 29.50
CA ARG A 9 -12.52 8.79 28.45
C ARG A 9 -12.66 7.38 28.98
N LEU A 10 -13.91 6.95 29.18
CA LEU A 10 -14.39 5.58 28.96
C LEU A 10 -15.90 5.56 29.28
N ASN A 11 -16.71 5.25 28.27
CA ASN A 11 -18.15 5.04 28.39
C ASN A 11 -18.36 3.64 29.02
N PRO A 12 -19.12 3.48 30.12
CA PRO A 12 -19.05 2.30 30.98
C PRO A 12 -20.02 1.14 30.64
N ASP A 13 -20.59 1.07 29.44
CA ASP A 13 -21.63 0.06 29.10
C ASP A 13 -21.12 -1.13 28.26
N ALA A 14 -19.82 -1.44 28.28
CA ALA A 14 -19.30 -2.69 27.77
C ALA A 14 -18.82 -3.57 28.94
N ASP A 15 -19.72 -4.42 29.44
CA ASP A 15 -19.39 -5.46 30.42
C ASP A 15 -18.29 -6.37 29.85
N LEU A 16 -17.06 -6.18 30.35
CA LEU A 16 -15.87 -6.93 29.99
C LEU A 16 -15.26 -7.50 31.28
N THR A 17 -15.30 -8.82 31.43
CA THR A 17 -14.39 -9.53 32.34
C THR A 17 -13.57 -10.51 31.53
N ALA A 18 -12.24 -10.31 31.51
CA ALA A 18 -11.28 -11.31 31.05
C ALA A 18 -10.77 -12.09 32.28
N ALA A 19 -10.94 -13.41 32.27
CA ALA A 19 -10.28 -14.28 33.23
C ALA A 19 -8.98 -14.81 32.64
N ASP A 20 -7.92 -14.67 33.42
CA ASP A 20 -6.56 -15.10 33.14
C ASP A 20 -6.44 -16.63 33.23
N ALA A 21 -5.66 -17.24 32.36
CA ALA A 21 -5.19 -18.61 32.55
C ALA A 21 -3.74 -18.72 32.09
N THR A 22 -2.85 -18.54 33.06
CA THR A 22 -1.50 -19.10 33.00
C THR A 22 -1.59 -20.63 33.00
N LYS A 23 -0.95 -21.27 32.00
CA LYS A 23 0.00 -22.38 32.20
C LYS A 23 0.63 -22.80 30.87
N THR A 24 1.95 -22.80 30.90
CA THR A 24 2.90 -23.44 29.98
C THR A 24 2.68 -24.95 29.92
N ASP A 25 2.74 -25.54 28.73
CA ASP A 25 3.61 -26.69 28.44
C ASP A 25 3.76 -26.89 26.93
N ASP A 26 4.99 -27.18 26.53
CA ASP A 26 5.41 -27.62 25.20
C ASP A 26 4.69 -28.91 24.80
N ASP A 27 4.02 -28.93 23.64
CA ASP A 27 4.17 -30.02 22.67
C ASP A 27 3.58 -29.65 21.31
N GLN A 28 4.20 -30.16 20.25
CA GLN A 28 3.77 -29.96 18.87
C GLN A 28 2.37 -30.54 18.64
N ASP A 29 1.40 -29.67 18.37
CA ASP A 29 0.22 -30.04 17.60
C ASP A 29 -0.17 -28.89 16.68
N LYS A 30 -0.11 -29.11 15.36
CA LYS A 30 -0.74 -28.21 14.39
C LYS A 30 -2.24 -28.33 14.62
N ALA A 31 -2.76 -27.55 15.57
CA ALA A 31 -4.18 -27.34 15.74
C ALA A 31 -4.74 -26.96 14.38
N LYS A 32 -5.63 -27.81 13.83
CA LYS A 32 -6.48 -27.44 12.70
C LYS A 32 -7.38 -26.30 13.17
N THR A 33 -6.87 -25.09 13.07
CA THR A 33 -7.65 -23.87 13.24
C THR A 33 -8.71 -23.87 12.15
N GLY A 34 -9.97 -23.76 12.55
CA GLY A 34 -11.07 -23.56 11.60
C GLY A 34 -10.81 -22.34 10.71
N PRO A 35 -11.55 -22.20 9.60
CA PRO A 35 -11.39 -21.07 8.70
C PRO A 35 -11.49 -19.74 9.49
N LYS A 36 -10.48 -18.88 9.38
CA LYS A 36 -10.47 -17.55 9.99
C LYS A 36 -11.59 -16.73 9.37
N LYS A 37 -12.46 -16.18 10.21
CA LYS A 37 -13.65 -15.45 9.74
C LYS A 37 -13.78 -14.09 10.40
N LEU A 38 -14.20 -13.11 9.61
CA LEU A 38 -14.56 -11.76 10.06
C LEU A 38 -16.01 -11.49 9.70
N SER A 39 -16.71 -10.73 10.54
CA SER A 39 -18.07 -10.31 10.28
C SER A 39 -18.36 -8.96 10.93
N GLY A 40 -19.34 -8.22 10.44
CA GLY A 40 -19.71 -6.91 10.99
C GLY A 40 -20.54 -6.09 10.01
N TYR A 41 -20.57 -4.78 10.22
CA TYR A 41 -21.25 -3.84 9.32
C TYR A 41 -20.24 -2.96 8.63
N ALA A 42 -20.18 -3.08 7.30
CA ALA A 42 -19.33 -2.24 6.45
C ALA A 42 -19.91 -0.84 6.26
N VAL A 43 -21.25 -0.76 6.24
CA VAL A 43 -22.03 0.49 6.19
C VAL A 43 -23.10 0.41 7.27
N VAL A 44 -23.33 1.52 7.97
CA VAL A 44 -24.47 1.68 8.89
C VAL A 44 -25.34 2.82 8.37
N PHE A 45 -26.63 2.53 8.16
CA PHE A 45 -27.56 3.50 7.60
C PHE A 45 -27.97 4.55 8.63
N ASN A 46 -28.33 5.74 8.15
CA ASN A 46 -28.71 6.91 8.97
C ASN A 46 -27.65 7.40 9.97
N SER A 47 -26.47 6.79 10.03
CA SER A 47 -25.34 7.27 10.83
C SER A 47 -24.59 8.37 10.07
N PRO A 48 -24.39 9.57 10.66
CA PRO A 48 -23.55 10.58 10.06
C PRO A 48 -22.07 10.20 10.10
N SER A 49 -21.34 10.54 9.06
CA SER A 49 -19.89 10.45 9.02
C SER A 49 -19.24 11.52 9.92
N LYS A 50 -17.92 11.40 10.10
CA LYS A 50 -17.03 12.51 10.47
C LYS A 50 -17.10 13.62 9.41
N ASP A 51 -16.56 14.79 9.73
CA ASP A 51 -16.45 15.87 8.76
C ASP A 51 -15.49 15.48 7.62
N LEU A 52 -16.01 15.43 6.38
CA LEU A 52 -15.31 15.02 5.17
C LEU A 52 -14.85 16.23 4.35
N GLY A 53 -14.35 17.27 5.02
CA GLY A 53 -13.84 18.47 4.37
C GLY A 53 -14.90 19.56 4.18
N GLY A 54 -15.78 19.75 5.17
CA GLY A 54 -16.80 20.80 5.21
C GLY A 54 -18.24 20.27 5.06
N PHE A 55 -18.43 18.95 5.00
CA PHE A 55 -19.73 18.31 4.98
C PHE A 55 -19.68 16.95 5.67
N LYS A 56 -20.82 16.50 6.19
CA LYS A 56 -21.02 15.14 6.69
C LYS A 56 -21.84 14.34 5.70
N GLU A 57 -21.63 13.03 5.67
CA GLU A 57 -22.33 12.11 4.81
C GLU A 57 -23.23 11.19 5.64
N VAL A 58 -24.43 10.90 5.12
CA VAL A 58 -25.37 9.93 5.68
C VAL A 58 -25.82 9.01 4.56
N VAL A 59 -25.86 7.71 4.81
CA VAL A 59 -26.36 6.72 3.86
C VAL A 59 -27.82 6.41 4.17
N ASP A 60 -28.70 6.57 3.18
CA ASP A 60 -30.11 6.22 3.29
C ASP A 60 -30.29 4.69 3.36
N PRO A 61 -31.26 4.16 4.14
CA PRO A 61 -31.53 2.72 4.20
C PRO A 61 -31.83 2.06 2.85
N HIS A 62 -32.36 2.82 1.90
CA HIS A 62 -32.66 2.35 0.55
C HIS A 62 -31.51 2.56 -0.44
N ALA A 63 -30.37 3.09 0.01
CA ALA A 63 -29.27 3.43 -0.89
C ALA A 63 -28.64 2.22 -1.58
N PHE A 64 -28.82 1.01 -1.05
CA PHE A 64 -28.31 -0.23 -1.62
C PHE A 64 -29.38 -1.05 -2.36
N ASP A 65 -30.60 -0.52 -2.51
CA ASP A 65 -31.64 -1.18 -3.29
C ASP A 65 -31.16 -1.33 -4.75
N ASP A 66 -31.34 -2.52 -5.31
CA ASP A 66 -30.93 -2.89 -6.68
C ASP A 66 -29.43 -2.74 -7.02
N VAL A 67 -28.55 -2.68 -6.01
CA VAL A 67 -27.09 -2.67 -6.22
C VAL A 67 -26.56 -4.07 -6.50
N ASP A 68 -25.78 -4.23 -7.56
CA ASP A 68 -25.06 -5.47 -7.83
C ASP A 68 -23.88 -5.64 -6.84
N LEU A 69 -24.02 -6.62 -5.95
CA LEU A 69 -23.01 -6.99 -4.95
C LEU A 69 -22.21 -8.25 -5.35
N SER A 70 -22.34 -8.72 -6.60
CA SER A 70 -21.71 -9.98 -7.03
C SER A 70 -20.20 -9.88 -7.24
N ASP A 71 -19.64 -8.69 -7.44
CA ASP A 71 -18.20 -8.46 -7.68
C ASP A 71 -17.62 -7.36 -6.76
N VAL A 72 -17.63 -7.62 -5.44
CA VAL A 72 -17.11 -6.72 -4.41
C VAL A 72 -15.94 -7.39 -3.68
N TYR A 73 -14.91 -6.60 -3.37
CA TYR A 73 -13.76 -7.05 -2.60
C TYR A 73 -13.84 -6.61 -1.13
N MET A 74 -13.34 -7.46 -0.23
CA MET A 74 -12.91 -7.02 1.09
C MET A 74 -11.40 -6.82 1.06
N VAL A 75 -10.94 -5.62 1.41
CA VAL A 75 -9.51 -5.24 1.36
C VAL A 75 -9.06 -4.55 2.65
N SER A 76 -7.75 -4.44 2.87
CA SER A 76 -7.20 -3.63 3.95
C SER A 76 -6.89 -2.21 3.45
N ASN A 77 -7.31 -1.18 4.19
CA ASN A 77 -7.00 0.23 3.94
C ASN A 77 -7.26 0.74 2.51
N HIS A 78 -8.36 0.28 1.87
CA HIS A 78 -8.72 0.55 0.47
C HIS A 78 -7.62 0.18 -0.55
N ASP A 79 -6.69 -0.70 -0.18
CA ASP A 79 -5.59 -1.16 -1.03
C ASP A 79 -5.96 -2.50 -1.69
N PHE A 80 -6.27 -2.45 -2.98
CA PHE A 80 -6.60 -3.64 -3.78
C PHE A 80 -5.43 -4.62 -3.97
N SER A 81 -4.20 -4.28 -3.52
CA SER A 81 -3.11 -5.25 -3.39
C SER A 81 -3.20 -6.09 -2.11
N GLN A 82 -4.04 -5.68 -1.15
CA GLN A 82 -4.26 -6.33 0.15
C GLN A 82 -5.66 -6.96 0.24
N VAL A 83 -5.95 -7.87 -0.69
CA VAL A 83 -7.25 -8.57 -0.75
C VAL A 83 -7.39 -9.58 0.39
N LEU A 84 -8.52 -9.50 1.10
CA LEU A 84 -8.88 -10.35 2.23
C LEU A 84 -9.97 -11.36 1.87
N ALA A 85 -10.95 -10.97 1.05
CA ALA A 85 -12.01 -11.85 0.55
C ALA A 85 -12.69 -11.22 -0.68
N SER A 86 -13.50 -11.98 -1.42
CA SER A 86 -14.35 -11.42 -2.48
C SER A 86 -15.65 -12.21 -2.66
N THR A 87 -16.70 -11.53 -3.12
CA THR A 87 -18.01 -12.14 -3.36
C THR A 87 -17.95 -13.12 -4.53
N LYS A 88 -17.18 -12.77 -5.57
CA LYS A 88 -16.93 -13.62 -6.74
C LYS A 88 -16.24 -14.93 -6.40
N ALA A 89 -15.33 -14.92 -5.42
CA ALA A 89 -14.67 -16.13 -4.94
C ALA A 89 -15.51 -16.93 -3.92
N GLY A 90 -16.68 -16.42 -3.52
CA GLY A 90 -17.52 -17.00 -2.48
C GLY A 90 -16.92 -16.92 -1.07
N THR A 91 -15.87 -16.12 -0.89
CA THR A 91 -15.21 -15.92 0.42
C THR A 91 -15.73 -14.69 1.15
N LEU A 92 -16.49 -13.81 0.50
CA LEU A 92 -17.22 -12.70 1.10
C LEU A 92 -18.71 -12.86 0.83
N THR A 93 -19.54 -12.65 1.84
CA THR A 93 -20.99 -12.50 1.73
C THR A 93 -21.35 -11.10 2.19
N LEU A 94 -22.20 -10.40 1.42
CA LEU A 94 -22.72 -9.08 1.75
C LEU A 94 -24.25 -9.15 1.77
N ASN A 95 -24.86 -8.69 2.86
CA ASN A 95 -26.31 -8.66 3.03
C ASN A 95 -26.73 -7.26 3.46
N VAL A 96 -27.75 -6.71 2.80
CA VAL A 96 -28.39 -5.47 3.22
C VAL A 96 -29.51 -5.83 4.21
N ASP A 97 -29.51 -5.20 5.37
CA ASP A 97 -30.58 -5.31 6.37
C ASP A 97 -31.03 -3.91 6.84
N ASP A 98 -31.99 -3.85 7.77
CA ASP A 98 -32.55 -2.58 8.29
C ASP A 98 -31.49 -1.68 8.98
N LYS A 99 -30.35 -2.25 9.38
CA LYS A 99 -29.26 -1.54 10.06
C LYS A 99 -28.20 -1.06 9.07
N GLY A 100 -27.89 -1.82 8.04
CA GLY A 100 -26.78 -1.50 7.14
C GLY A 100 -26.39 -2.60 6.17
N LEU A 101 -25.17 -2.47 5.64
CA LEU A 101 -24.53 -3.50 4.82
C LEU A 101 -23.72 -4.42 5.72
N GLN A 102 -24.30 -5.55 6.11
CA GLN A 102 -23.65 -6.61 6.86
C GLN A 102 -22.68 -7.39 5.95
N PHE A 103 -21.54 -7.81 6.48
CA PHE A 103 -20.60 -8.68 5.79
C PHE A 103 -20.20 -9.90 6.63
N GLU A 104 -19.92 -11.01 5.94
CA GLU A 104 -19.20 -12.16 6.47
C GLU A 104 -18.08 -12.55 5.51
N ALA A 105 -16.85 -12.60 5.99
CA ALA A 105 -15.67 -12.93 5.21
C ALA A 105 -14.95 -14.15 5.78
N THR A 106 -14.69 -15.13 4.92
CA THR A 106 -13.80 -16.26 5.18
C THR A 106 -12.42 -15.95 4.61
N LEU A 107 -11.45 -15.81 5.48
CA LEU A 107 -10.11 -15.36 5.12
C LEU A 107 -9.23 -16.51 4.62
N PRO A 108 -8.49 -16.31 3.52
CA PRO A 108 -7.52 -17.29 3.03
C PRO A 108 -6.31 -17.36 3.96
N ASP A 109 -5.53 -18.44 3.85
CA ASP A 109 -4.28 -18.61 4.60
C ASP A 109 -3.13 -17.83 3.94
N THR A 110 -3.22 -16.50 3.98
CA THR A 110 -2.18 -15.56 3.53
C THR A 110 -1.67 -14.75 4.71
N THR A 111 -0.47 -14.18 4.58
CA THR A 111 0.11 -13.30 5.60
C THR A 111 -0.80 -12.10 5.84
N THR A 112 -1.20 -11.38 4.78
CA THR A 112 -2.08 -10.21 4.87
C THR A 112 -3.39 -10.52 5.59
N ALA A 113 -4.05 -11.63 5.24
CA ALA A 113 -5.31 -12.02 5.87
C ALA A 113 -5.13 -12.49 7.32
N SER A 114 -4.00 -13.15 7.61
CA SER A 114 -3.66 -13.54 8.97
C SER A 114 -3.36 -12.34 9.86
N ASP A 115 -2.62 -11.35 9.37
CA ASP A 115 -2.29 -10.14 10.10
C ASP A 115 -3.53 -9.27 10.30
N ALA A 116 -4.38 -9.14 9.29
CA ALA A 116 -5.68 -8.46 9.42
C ALA A 116 -6.54 -9.12 10.50
N TYR A 117 -6.70 -10.44 10.47
CA TYR A 117 -7.43 -11.19 11.48
C TYR A 117 -6.86 -10.99 12.89
N ASN A 118 -5.55 -11.11 13.05
CA ASN A 118 -4.88 -10.97 14.34
C ASN A 118 -5.02 -9.55 14.90
N ASN A 119 -4.93 -8.53 14.03
CA ASN A 119 -5.13 -7.14 14.44
C ASN A 119 -6.59 -6.86 14.85
N VAL A 120 -7.57 -7.45 14.17
CA VAL A 120 -8.97 -7.38 14.61
C VAL A 120 -9.16 -8.12 15.93
N GLN A 121 -8.60 -9.33 16.05
CA GLN A 121 -8.68 -10.12 17.27
C GLN A 121 -8.08 -9.40 18.48
N ALA A 122 -6.96 -8.70 18.28
CA ALA A 122 -6.29 -7.90 19.29
C ALA A 122 -7.00 -6.57 19.59
N GLY A 123 -7.97 -6.15 18.77
CA GLY A 123 -8.65 -4.87 18.88
C GLY A 123 -7.88 -3.67 18.30
N ASN A 124 -6.74 -3.91 17.64
CA ASN A 124 -5.97 -2.88 16.94
C ASN A 124 -6.72 -2.31 15.73
N LEU A 125 -7.55 -3.14 15.10
CA LEU A 125 -8.47 -2.75 14.04
C LEU A 125 -9.89 -3.14 14.46
N SER A 126 -10.82 -2.19 14.41
CA SER A 126 -12.20 -2.41 14.86
C SER A 126 -13.26 -1.76 13.97
N ALA A 127 -12.84 -1.07 12.90
CA ALA A 127 -13.72 -0.29 12.05
C ALA A 127 -13.66 -0.70 10.57
N MET A 128 -14.72 -0.34 9.85
CA MET A 128 -14.86 -0.57 8.41
C MET A 128 -15.07 0.75 7.65
N SER A 129 -14.75 0.72 6.36
CA SER A 129 -15.03 1.75 5.38
C SER A 129 -15.49 1.10 4.08
N PHE A 130 -15.89 1.91 3.10
CA PHE A 130 -16.35 1.42 1.80
C PHE A 130 -16.11 2.46 0.70
N THR A 131 -15.82 1.99 -0.51
CA THR A 131 -15.68 2.84 -1.70
C THR A 131 -16.82 2.55 -2.67
N PHE A 132 -17.49 3.59 -3.15
CA PHE A 132 -18.65 3.45 -4.02
C PHE A 132 -18.75 4.62 -5.02
N ASN A 133 -19.53 4.41 -6.06
CA ASN A 133 -20.06 5.47 -6.92
C ASN A 133 -21.54 5.68 -6.60
N ALA A 134 -21.96 6.93 -6.38
CA ALA A 134 -23.38 7.27 -6.37
C ALA A 134 -23.98 7.18 -7.79
N ALA A 135 -25.27 6.90 -7.88
CA ALA A 135 -26.00 7.00 -9.14
C ALA A 135 -26.13 8.47 -9.58
N PRO A 136 -26.43 8.75 -10.87
CA PRO A 136 -26.89 10.06 -11.29
C PRO A 136 -28.11 10.47 -10.44
N ASP A 137 -28.07 11.65 -9.83
CA ASP A 137 -29.06 12.13 -8.85
C ASP A 137 -29.26 11.22 -7.61
N GLY A 138 -28.29 10.32 -7.37
CA GLY A 138 -28.27 9.36 -6.27
C GLY A 138 -27.80 9.95 -4.94
N ASP A 139 -27.58 11.26 -4.87
CA ASP A 139 -27.30 11.98 -3.64
C ASP A 139 -27.96 13.35 -3.60
N THR A 140 -28.14 13.89 -2.40
CA THR A 140 -28.63 15.26 -2.20
C THR A 140 -27.84 15.96 -1.13
N PHE A 141 -27.59 17.25 -1.34
CA PHE A 141 -26.97 18.11 -0.34
C PHE A 141 -28.03 18.97 0.33
N THR A 142 -28.02 18.97 1.66
CA THR A 142 -28.82 19.88 2.50
C THR A 142 -27.89 20.68 3.38
N LYS A 143 -28.36 21.82 3.86
CA LYS A 143 -27.64 22.66 4.81
C LYS A 143 -28.55 22.94 5.98
N ASP A 144 -28.09 22.62 7.19
CA ASP A 144 -28.86 22.89 8.39
C ASP A 144 -28.74 24.36 8.83
N ASP A 145 -29.50 24.73 9.86
CA ASP A 145 -29.55 26.09 10.39
C ASP A 145 -28.20 26.57 10.98
N SER A 146 -27.31 25.63 11.34
CA SER A 146 -25.95 25.93 11.83
C SER A 146 -24.96 26.18 10.68
N GLY A 147 -25.39 25.89 9.47
CA GLY A 147 -24.59 26.00 8.26
C GLY A 147 -23.76 24.75 7.95
N GLN A 148 -23.95 23.66 8.68
CA GLN A 148 -23.36 22.36 8.38
C GLN A 148 -24.01 21.80 7.11
N VAL A 149 -23.18 21.38 6.16
CA VAL A 149 -23.64 20.71 4.95
C VAL A 149 -23.73 19.21 5.22
N ILE A 150 -24.85 18.60 4.82
CA ILE A 150 -25.11 17.17 4.90
C ILE A 150 -25.36 16.64 3.50
N ARG A 151 -24.54 15.68 3.06
CA ARG A 151 -24.75 14.87 1.86
C ARG A 151 -25.51 13.61 2.27
N THR A 152 -26.66 13.37 1.68
CA THR A 152 -27.41 12.11 1.85
C THR A 152 -27.24 11.27 0.60
N ILE A 153 -26.66 10.08 0.74
CA ILE A 153 -26.55 9.09 -0.34
C ILE A 153 -27.86 8.33 -0.41
N LYS A 154 -28.60 8.52 -1.50
CA LYS A 154 -29.91 7.92 -1.74
C LYS A 154 -29.87 6.71 -2.66
N GLN A 155 -28.86 6.62 -3.52
CA GLN A 155 -28.68 5.49 -4.42
C GLN A 155 -27.21 5.29 -4.74
N VAL A 156 -26.68 4.14 -4.35
CA VAL A 156 -25.39 3.63 -4.79
C VAL A 156 -25.58 3.03 -6.18
N LYS A 157 -24.66 3.34 -7.10
CA LYS A 157 -24.60 2.73 -8.44
C LYS A 157 -23.73 1.49 -8.45
N SER A 158 -22.60 1.56 -7.77
CA SER A 158 -21.62 0.48 -7.72
C SER A 158 -20.84 0.56 -6.43
N LEU A 159 -20.74 -0.56 -5.72
CA LEU A 159 -19.85 -0.74 -4.58
C LEU A 159 -18.58 -1.44 -5.06
N PHE A 160 -17.41 -0.90 -4.76
CA PHE A 160 -16.13 -1.48 -5.20
C PHE A 160 -15.51 -2.35 -4.13
N ASP A 161 -15.45 -1.83 -2.91
CA ASP A 161 -14.86 -2.52 -1.78
C ASP A 161 -15.53 -2.16 -0.45
N VAL A 162 -15.42 -3.11 0.48
CA VAL A 162 -15.56 -2.89 1.92
C VAL A 162 -14.18 -3.10 2.54
N SER A 163 -13.75 -2.23 3.45
CA SER A 163 -12.35 -2.23 3.89
C SER A 163 -12.16 -2.14 5.39
N LEU A 164 -11.22 -2.94 5.92
CA LEU A 164 -10.69 -2.76 7.27
C LEU A 164 -9.83 -1.50 7.33
N VAL A 165 -10.16 -0.60 8.25
CA VAL A 165 -9.45 0.66 8.40
C VAL A 165 -9.17 0.98 9.87
N ALA A 166 -8.06 1.65 10.13
CA ALA A 166 -7.77 2.18 11.47
C ALA A 166 -8.55 3.47 11.77
N ILE A 167 -8.86 4.26 10.74
CA ILE A 167 -9.56 5.55 10.86
C ILE A 167 -10.75 5.55 9.90
N PRO A 168 -11.97 5.26 10.38
CA PRO A 168 -13.15 5.22 9.51
C PRO A 168 -13.75 6.60 9.28
N ALA A 169 -14.42 6.76 8.14
CA ALA A 169 -15.28 7.90 7.88
C ALA A 169 -16.54 7.89 8.77
N TYR A 170 -17.02 6.71 9.17
CA TYR A 170 -18.21 6.51 10.01
C TYR A 170 -17.81 5.84 11.32
N ASP A 171 -18.14 6.43 12.47
CA ASP A 171 -17.75 5.86 13.78
C ASP A 171 -18.58 4.64 14.17
N GLU A 172 -19.76 4.44 13.58
CA GLU A 172 -20.67 3.33 13.92
C GLU A 172 -20.39 2.02 13.16
N THR A 173 -19.44 2.00 12.21
CA THR A 173 -19.05 0.76 11.53
C THR A 173 -18.24 -0.13 12.47
N ASN A 174 -18.34 -1.45 12.28
CA ASN A 174 -17.60 -2.39 13.11
C ASN A 174 -17.14 -3.64 12.36
N VAL A 175 -16.09 -4.25 12.90
CA VAL A 175 -15.63 -5.59 12.52
C VAL A 175 -15.40 -6.41 13.78
N GLN A 176 -15.78 -7.68 13.69
CA GLN A 176 -15.59 -8.66 14.74
C GLN A 176 -14.98 -9.93 14.15
N VAL A 177 -14.11 -10.56 14.92
CA VAL A 177 -13.70 -11.94 14.67
C VAL A 177 -14.86 -12.86 15.03
N ASP A 178 -15.22 -13.73 14.09
CA ASP A 178 -16.26 -14.71 14.27
C ASP A 178 -15.86 -15.71 15.38
N LYS A 179 -16.45 -15.56 16.58
CA LYS A 179 -16.31 -16.51 17.68
C LYS A 179 -17.28 -17.68 17.46
N ARG A 180 -17.14 -18.43 16.37
CA ARG A 180 -18.19 -19.38 15.99
C ARG A 180 -18.18 -20.68 16.82
N SER A 181 -19.32 -20.90 17.49
CA SER A 181 -20.16 -22.09 17.35
C SER A 181 -19.66 -23.44 17.88
N TYR A 182 -19.19 -23.49 19.12
CA TYR A 182 -19.33 -24.69 19.97
C TYR A 182 -20.08 -24.34 21.27
N THR A 183 -19.81 -23.16 21.83
CA THR A 183 -20.37 -22.65 23.09
C THR A 183 -21.82 -22.14 23.01
N GLU A 184 -22.28 -21.67 21.85
CA GLU A 184 -23.70 -21.28 21.67
C GLU A 184 -24.61 -22.47 21.31
N TRP A 185 -24.08 -23.51 20.64
CA TRP A 185 -24.83 -24.75 20.37
C TRP A 185 -25.10 -25.57 21.64
N LEU A 186 -24.15 -25.59 22.58
CA LEU A 186 -24.32 -26.24 23.90
C LEU A 186 -25.33 -25.52 24.82
N LYS A 187 -25.61 -24.22 24.60
CA LYS A 187 -26.59 -23.47 25.38
C LYS A 187 -28.04 -23.77 25.00
N ASP A 188 -28.28 -24.19 23.75
CA ASP A 188 -29.64 -24.45 23.24
C ASP A 188 -30.01 -25.96 23.22
N HIS A 189 -29.09 -26.89 23.53
CA HIS A 189 -29.31 -28.34 23.36
C HIS A 189 -28.84 -29.24 24.53
N VAL A 190 -28.71 -28.71 25.75
CA VAL A 190 -28.53 -29.56 26.95
C VAL A 190 -29.68 -29.29 27.92
N GLU A 191 -30.69 -30.16 27.88
CA GLU A 191 -31.72 -30.23 28.90
C GLU A 191 -31.12 -30.66 30.25
N ASP A 192 -31.66 -30.01 31.28
CA ASP A 192 -31.45 -30.13 32.72
C ASP A 192 -31.32 -31.58 33.24
N PRO A 193 -30.24 -31.95 33.96
CA PRO A 193 -30.08 -33.27 34.56
C PRO A 193 -30.57 -33.28 36.02
N GLU A 194 -31.87 -33.45 36.26
CA GLU A 194 -32.35 -33.98 37.54
C GLU A 194 -33.69 -34.71 37.40
N GLN A 195 -33.66 -36.03 37.12
CA GLN A 195 -34.38 -37.06 37.89
C GLN A 195 -34.26 -38.47 37.28
N GLN A 196 -33.82 -39.40 38.16
CA GLN A 196 -34.15 -40.83 38.22
C GLN A 196 -33.46 -41.82 37.24
N LEU A 197 -32.54 -42.63 37.81
CA LEU A 197 -32.15 -43.99 37.38
C LEU A 197 -33.38 -44.95 37.42
N PRO A 198 -33.42 -46.15 36.75
CA PRO A 198 -32.33 -47.13 36.59
C PRO A 198 -32.39 -47.98 35.25
N PRO A 199 -31.81 -49.20 35.13
CA PRO A 199 -30.44 -49.48 34.69
C PRO A 199 -30.31 -50.47 33.49
N THR A 200 -29.04 -50.77 33.10
CA THR A 200 -28.56 -51.97 32.34
C THR A 200 -28.96 -52.03 30.84
N GLU A 201 -28.11 -52.36 29.85
CA GLU A 201 -27.15 -53.46 29.75
C GLU A 201 -26.22 -53.32 28.50
N LYS A 202 -24.92 -53.55 28.72
CA LYS A 202 -24.00 -54.45 27.98
C LYS A 202 -24.03 -54.58 26.42
N ARG A 203 -22.79 -54.43 25.89
CA ARG A 203 -21.99 -55.35 25.02
C ARG A 203 -21.80 -55.01 23.53
N LYS A 204 -20.50 -55.01 23.17
CA LYS A 204 -19.81 -55.65 22.01
C LYS A 204 -20.38 -55.31 20.63
N GLY A 205 -19.66 -54.70 19.69
CA GLY A 205 -18.29 -55.00 19.27
C GLY A 205 -18.33 -55.70 17.90
N VAL A 206 -17.34 -55.35 17.05
CA VAL A 206 -16.73 -56.19 15.98
C VAL A 206 -17.22 -56.00 14.52
N ASN A 207 -16.31 -55.39 13.76
CA ASN A 207 -15.75 -55.73 12.44
C ASN A 207 -16.58 -55.75 11.14
N HIS A 208 -16.12 -54.88 10.22
CA HIS A 208 -15.46 -55.20 8.93
C HIS A 208 -16.26 -56.02 7.89
N MET A 209 -16.42 -55.48 6.67
CA MET A 209 -15.70 -55.94 5.47
C MET A 209 -16.12 -55.18 4.20
N THR A 210 -15.11 -54.95 3.37
CA THR A 210 -15.09 -54.51 1.97
C THR A 210 -15.67 -55.55 0.99
N GLU A 211 -16.28 -55.12 -0.13
CA GLU A 211 -15.80 -55.41 -1.50
C GLU A 211 -16.72 -54.88 -2.64
N LYS A 212 -16.07 -54.20 -3.60
CA LYS A 212 -16.15 -54.27 -5.09
C LYS A 212 -17.48 -54.19 -5.89
N THR A 213 -17.53 -53.10 -6.66
CA THR A 213 -17.75 -52.96 -8.13
C THR A 213 -18.50 -54.03 -8.93
N ILE A 214 -19.58 -53.59 -9.61
CA ILE A 214 -20.01 -54.05 -10.95
C ILE A 214 -20.51 -52.82 -11.73
N ILE A 215 -20.04 -52.68 -12.97
CA ILE A 215 -20.45 -51.71 -14.00
C ILE A 215 -21.64 -52.30 -14.75
N ASP A 216 -22.72 -51.55 -14.95
CA ASP A 216 -23.37 -51.48 -16.27
C ASP A 216 -24.20 -50.21 -16.47
N LYS A 217 -24.47 -49.95 -17.75
CA LYS A 217 -24.54 -48.68 -18.47
C LYS A 217 -25.91 -48.50 -19.14
N GLU A 218 -26.47 -47.28 -19.10
CA GLU A 218 -27.35 -46.66 -20.13
C GLU A 218 -27.65 -45.21 -19.68
N GLU A 219 -27.00 -44.19 -20.26
CA GLU A 219 -27.41 -43.40 -21.45
C GLU A 219 -28.46 -42.31 -21.18
N HIS A 220 -27.99 -41.06 -21.06
CA HIS A 220 -28.67 -39.90 -21.63
C HIS A 220 -27.67 -39.07 -22.42
N THR A 221 -27.88 -39.14 -23.73
CA THR A 221 -27.41 -38.33 -24.85
C THR A 221 -27.77 -36.84 -24.66
N GLU A 222 -26.79 -35.93 -24.62
CA GLU A 222 -26.85 -34.55 -25.19
C GLU A 222 -25.45 -33.89 -25.17
N SER A 223 -24.44 -34.48 -25.84
CA SER A 223 -23.16 -33.76 -26.07
C SER A 223 -22.48 -34.07 -27.40
N ARG A 224 -23.04 -34.99 -28.22
CA ARG A 224 -22.43 -35.38 -29.50
C ARG A 224 -22.95 -34.60 -30.71
N ALA A 225 -24.12 -33.97 -30.61
CA ALA A 225 -24.68 -33.18 -31.71
C ALA A 225 -23.93 -31.84 -31.96
N TYR A 226 -23.17 -31.36 -30.97
CA TYR A 226 -22.37 -30.14 -31.09
C TYR A 226 -20.95 -30.42 -31.64
N GLU A 227 -20.36 -31.58 -31.31
CA GLU A 227 -19.06 -31.99 -31.85
C GLU A 227 -19.11 -32.38 -33.33
N ASP A 228 -20.23 -32.96 -33.80
CA ASP A 228 -20.40 -33.32 -35.22
C ASP A 228 -20.70 -32.10 -36.11
N TYR A 229 -21.29 -31.02 -35.57
CA TYR A 229 -21.53 -29.76 -36.27
C TYR A 229 -20.23 -28.97 -36.55
N ILE A 230 -19.28 -29.03 -35.62
CA ILE A 230 -17.95 -28.40 -35.78
C ILE A 230 -17.09 -29.21 -36.77
N ARG A 231 -17.25 -30.53 -36.82
CA ARG A 231 -16.46 -31.41 -37.70
C ARG A 231 -17.00 -31.53 -39.13
N SER A 232 -18.24 -31.10 -39.41
CA SER A 232 -18.85 -31.18 -40.75
C SER A 232 -18.61 -29.96 -41.66
N MET A 233 -17.88 -28.94 -41.22
CA MET A 233 -17.53 -27.76 -42.03
C MET A 233 -16.04 -27.74 -42.45
N GLY A 234 -15.49 -28.91 -42.73
CA GLY A 234 -14.13 -29.10 -43.22
C GLY A 234 -14.08 -29.79 -44.58
N GLU A 235 -14.57 -29.16 -45.64
CA GLU A 235 -14.17 -29.52 -47.01
C GLU A 235 -12.96 -28.69 -47.43
N GLN A 236 -11.82 -29.37 -47.56
CA GLN A 236 -10.68 -28.87 -48.29
C GLN A 236 -11.00 -28.96 -49.79
N ARG A 237 -11.17 -27.81 -50.45
CA ARG A 237 -11.15 -27.71 -51.91
C ARG A 237 -10.08 -26.70 -52.36
N ASP A 238 -8.94 -27.27 -52.72
CA ASP A 238 -8.09 -26.94 -53.87
C ASP A 238 -8.19 -25.50 -54.45
N GLY A 239 -7.12 -24.71 -54.29
CA GLY A 239 -6.79 -23.63 -55.23
C GLY A 239 -7.07 -22.16 -54.85
N LEU A 240 -7.04 -21.76 -53.57
CA LEU A 240 -7.04 -20.34 -53.18
C LEU A 240 -5.73 -19.96 -52.49
N THR A 241 -4.86 -19.24 -53.21
CA THR A 241 -3.71 -18.56 -52.62
C THR A 241 -4.18 -17.41 -51.72
N THR A 242 -3.38 -17.08 -50.71
CA THR A 242 -3.63 -16.04 -49.67
C THR A 242 -3.81 -14.60 -50.20
N THR A 243 -3.92 -14.42 -51.51
CA THR A 243 -4.14 -13.13 -52.18
C THR A 243 -5.62 -12.76 -52.33
N THR A 244 -6.57 -13.64 -51.99
CA THR A 244 -8.02 -13.37 -52.18
C THR A 244 -8.88 -13.54 -50.91
N ALA A 245 -8.28 -13.88 -49.76
CA ALA A 245 -8.98 -14.04 -48.47
C ALA A 245 -8.38 -13.21 -47.32
N GLY A 246 -7.66 -12.12 -47.63
CA GLY A 246 -7.08 -11.23 -46.62
C GLY A 246 -8.09 -10.48 -45.73
N ALA A 247 -9.39 -10.59 -46.03
CA ALA A 247 -10.48 -9.93 -45.31
C ALA A 247 -11.12 -10.80 -44.20
N VAL A 248 -10.83 -12.10 -44.15
CA VAL A 248 -11.48 -13.06 -43.22
C VAL A 248 -10.53 -13.68 -42.22
N VAL A 249 -9.25 -13.29 -42.25
CA VAL A 249 -8.31 -13.60 -41.17
C VAL A 249 -8.50 -12.50 -40.11
N PRO A 250 -9.00 -12.81 -38.90
CA PRO A 250 -8.93 -11.87 -37.79
C PRO A 250 -7.46 -11.53 -37.60
N LYS A 251 -7.08 -10.29 -37.91
CA LYS A 251 -5.78 -9.79 -37.47
C LYS A 251 -5.93 -9.63 -35.97
N GLU A 252 -5.09 -10.31 -35.21
CA GLU A 252 -4.97 -10.08 -33.77
C GLU A 252 -4.62 -8.60 -33.60
N VAL A 253 -5.59 -7.81 -33.13
CA VAL A 253 -5.31 -6.44 -32.73
C VAL A 253 -4.68 -6.54 -31.35
N ILE A 254 -3.39 -6.26 -31.30
CA ILE A 254 -2.63 -6.21 -30.06
C ILE A 254 -3.11 -4.96 -29.32
N ASN A 255 -4.00 -5.15 -28.33
CA ASN A 255 -4.59 -4.07 -27.53
C ASN A 255 -3.67 -3.52 -26.45
N ASP A 256 -2.47 -4.07 -26.32
CA ASP A 256 -1.46 -3.60 -25.38
C ASP A 256 -0.45 -2.74 -26.12
N VAL A 257 -0.36 -1.45 -25.76
CA VAL A 257 0.83 -0.67 -26.08
C VAL A 257 1.99 -1.34 -25.36
N TRP A 258 2.98 -1.78 -26.13
CA TRP A 258 4.20 -2.38 -25.59
C TRP A 258 5.01 -1.31 -24.86
N ASP A 259 4.70 -1.13 -23.59
CA ASP A 259 5.50 -0.33 -22.69
C ASP A 259 6.85 -1.02 -22.47
N LEU A 260 7.91 -0.37 -22.94
CA LEU A 260 9.25 -0.77 -22.54
C LEU A 260 9.33 -0.71 -21.02
N LYS A 261 9.90 -1.74 -20.39
CA LYS A 261 10.16 -1.72 -18.93
C LYS A 261 10.97 -0.46 -18.60
N GLN A 262 10.32 0.46 -17.92
CA GLN A 262 10.91 1.71 -17.45
C GLN A 262 11.15 1.59 -15.95
N SER A 263 12.10 2.38 -15.47
CA SER A 263 12.52 2.35 -14.07
C SER A 263 11.43 2.88 -13.14
N ASP A 264 11.05 2.11 -12.11
CA ASP A 264 10.02 2.48 -11.13
C ASP A 264 10.58 3.12 -9.83
N TYR A 265 11.87 3.45 -9.77
CA TYR A 265 12.43 4.10 -8.58
C TYR A 265 11.94 5.54 -8.47
N ASP A 266 11.38 5.88 -7.31
CA ASP A 266 10.88 7.22 -6.97
C ASP A 266 11.63 7.72 -5.72
N LEU A 267 12.63 8.57 -5.94
CA LEU A 267 13.50 9.08 -4.89
C LEU A 267 12.80 10.14 -4.03
N ALA A 268 11.72 10.76 -4.52
CA ALA A 268 10.96 11.74 -3.77
C ALA A 268 10.35 11.13 -2.49
N LYS A 269 10.14 9.81 -2.47
CA LYS A 269 9.63 9.06 -1.31
C LYS A 269 10.61 8.97 -0.13
N TYR A 270 11.91 9.16 -0.38
CA TYR A 270 12.94 9.06 0.66
C TYR A 270 13.40 10.41 1.17
N VAL A 271 12.96 11.52 0.56
CA VAL A 271 13.32 12.88 0.98
C VAL A 271 12.12 13.57 1.64
N THR A 272 12.37 14.65 2.39
CA THR A 272 11.26 15.41 3.00
C THR A 272 10.60 16.30 1.97
N VAL A 273 9.34 16.02 1.63
CA VAL A 273 8.51 16.87 0.76
C VAL A 273 7.64 17.79 1.61
N LYS A 274 7.71 19.12 1.39
CA LYS A 274 6.75 20.08 1.99
C LYS A 274 6.08 20.94 0.94
N GLN A 275 4.77 21.16 1.15
CA GLN A 275 4.01 22.13 0.38
C GLN A 275 4.33 23.56 0.84
N VAL A 276 4.69 24.44 -0.10
CA VAL A 276 5.06 25.84 0.14
C VAL A 276 4.09 26.82 -0.55
N GLY A 277 3.63 27.82 0.19
CA GLY A 277 2.67 28.82 -0.34
C GLY A 277 3.31 29.87 -1.27
N THR A 278 4.58 30.20 -1.08
CA THR A 278 5.30 31.24 -1.84
C THR A 278 6.33 30.63 -2.79
N PRO A 279 6.69 31.30 -3.90
CA PRO A 279 7.70 30.78 -4.83
C PRO A 279 9.14 30.95 -4.32
N VAL A 280 9.34 31.82 -3.33
CA VAL A 280 10.60 32.03 -2.62
C VAL A 280 10.29 32.16 -1.14
N GLY A 281 11.19 31.71 -0.28
CA GLY A 281 11.07 31.86 1.16
C GLY A 281 12.14 31.07 1.91
N THR A 282 12.03 31.10 3.24
CA THR A 282 12.91 30.36 4.14
C THR A 282 12.04 29.40 4.95
N TYR A 283 12.38 28.12 4.95
CA TYR A 283 11.70 27.10 5.74
C TYR A 283 12.47 26.88 7.05
N PRO A 284 11.87 27.11 8.23
CA PRO A 284 12.53 26.87 9.51
C PRO A 284 12.56 25.37 9.82
N ILE A 285 13.74 24.87 10.17
CA ILE A 285 13.97 23.47 10.52
C ILE A 285 14.57 23.43 11.91
N ALA A 286 13.99 22.60 12.79
CA ALA A 286 14.55 22.37 14.10
C ALA A 286 15.83 21.54 13.98
N LEU A 287 16.93 22.02 14.56
CA LEU A 287 18.19 21.27 14.61
C LEU A 287 18.13 20.25 15.76
N THR A 288 18.84 19.14 15.60
CA THR A 288 19.06 18.18 16.68
C THR A 288 19.89 18.86 17.77
N ASN A 289 19.30 19.03 18.95
CA ASN A 289 19.96 19.66 20.09
C ASN A 289 20.57 18.59 21.01
N ASN A 290 21.89 18.43 20.94
CA ASN A 290 22.66 17.59 21.86
C ASN A 290 23.13 18.34 23.11
N GLY A 291 22.69 19.59 23.28
CA GLY A 291 22.98 20.42 24.45
C GLY A 291 22.38 19.83 25.72
N VAL A 292 23.22 19.67 26.74
CA VAL A 292 22.78 19.26 28.08
C VAL A 292 22.48 20.49 28.93
N LEU A 293 21.52 20.39 29.83
CA LEU A 293 21.26 21.44 30.81
C LEU A 293 22.46 21.59 31.74
N ALA A 294 22.91 22.82 31.95
CA ALA A 294 23.99 23.09 32.88
C ALA A 294 23.55 22.80 34.32
N THR A 295 24.38 22.09 35.07
CA THR A 295 24.18 21.94 36.52
C THR A 295 24.58 23.25 37.20
N LYS A 296 23.72 23.80 38.06
CA LYS A 296 24.03 24.99 38.85
C LYS A 296 23.94 24.72 40.35
N GLU A 297 24.72 25.46 41.14
CA GLU A 297 24.62 25.45 42.60
C GLU A 297 23.33 26.15 43.07
N GLU A 298 22.87 25.84 44.29
CA GLU A 298 21.73 26.53 44.88
C GLU A 298 21.97 28.05 44.94
N LEU A 299 20.94 28.83 44.59
CA LEU A 299 20.95 30.30 44.51
C LEU A 299 21.83 30.94 43.42
N ALA A 300 22.50 30.16 42.57
CA ALA A 300 23.18 30.71 41.38
C ALA A 300 22.19 30.99 40.24
N ASP A 301 22.57 31.88 39.31
CA ASP A 301 21.82 32.09 38.07
C ASP A 301 21.93 30.86 37.14
N VAL A 302 20.89 30.58 36.37
CA VAL A 302 20.87 29.48 35.39
C VAL A 302 21.68 29.91 34.18
N ALA A 303 22.60 29.06 33.69
CA ALA A 303 23.32 29.33 32.46
C ALA A 303 22.37 29.31 31.26
N ASP A 304 22.59 30.23 30.32
CA ASP A 304 21.81 30.28 29.08
C ASP A 304 22.00 28.98 28.27
N VAL A 305 20.91 28.45 27.74
CA VAL A 305 20.92 27.32 26.79
C VAL A 305 21.21 27.86 25.40
N ASP A 306 21.91 27.08 24.57
CA ASP A 306 22.13 27.43 23.16
C ASP A 306 20.78 27.69 22.46
N ALA A 307 20.59 28.92 21.99
CA ALA A 307 19.36 29.38 21.36
C ALA A 307 19.26 28.99 19.88
N ASN A 308 20.30 28.40 19.28
CA ASN A 308 20.32 28.00 17.87
C ASN A 308 19.57 26.68 17.62
N MET A 309 18.34 26.59 18.09
CA MET A 309 17.49 25.40 17.93
C MET A 309 16.86 25.32 16.53
N PHE A 310 16.95 26.38 15.72
CA PHE A 310 16.32 26.45 14.40
C PHE A 310 17.29 26.97 13.34
N LYS A 311 17.31 26.33 12.17
CA LYS A 311 18.01 26.76 10.95
C LYS A 311 16.99 27.06 9.86
N GLY A 312 17.15 28.19 9.19
CA GLY A 312 16.39 28.50 7.99
C GLY A 312 17.04 27.87 6.75
N VAL A 313 16.24 27.17 5.94
CA VAL A 313 16.64 26.71 4.60
C VAL A 313 15.91 27.53 3.57
N ASP A 314 16.66 28.32 2.80
CA ASP A 314 16.11 29.13 1.72
C ASP A 314 15.73 28.25 0.54
N TYR A 315 14.59 28.53 -0.09
CA TYR A 315 14.14 27.84 -1.29
C TYR A 315 13.67 28.84 -2.36
N LYS A 316 13.85 28.47 -3.62
CA LYS A 316 13.42 29.19 -4.82
C LYS A 316 12.84 28.23 -5.85
N VAL A 317 11.52 28.08 -5.79
CA VAL A 317 10.74 27.16 -6.61
C VAL A 317 10.89 27.46 -8.12
N ALA A 318 11.44 26.50 -8.86
CA ALA A 318 11.50 26.53 -10.32
C ALA A 318 10.26 25.87 -10.95
N THR A 319 9.84 26.35 -12.11
CA THR A 319 8.68 25.80 -12.85
C THR A 319 9.17 24.88 -13.96
N ARG A 320 8.66 23.65 -13.98
CA ARG A 320 8.99 22.62 -14.96
C ARG A 320 7.67 22.15 -15.59
N ALA A 321 7.61 22.10 -16.91
CA ALA A 321 6.37 21.85 -17.63
C ALA A 321 6.61 20.96 -18.85
N GLY A 322 5.69 20.02 -19.08
CA GLY A 322 5.62 19.19 -20.27
C GLY A 322 4.20 19.24 -20.84
N LYS A 323 4.08 19.26 -22.17
CA LYS A 323 2.78 19.16 -22.85
C LYS A 323 2.87 18.29 -24.09
N ILE A 324 1.81 17.54 -24.34
CA ILE A 324 1.66 16.66 -25.51
C ILE A 324 0.27 16.93 -26.10
N TYR A 325 0.18 16.93 -27.43
CA TYR A 325 -1.09 16.98 -28.15
C TYR A 325 -1.37 15.63 -28.79
N LEU A 326 -2.59 15.15 -28.68
CA LEU A 326 -3.09 13.93 -29.30
C LEU A 326 -4.24 14.28 -30.24
N SER A 327 -4.20 13.84 -31.49
CA SER A 327 -5.34 14.00 -32.41
C SER A 327 -6.55 13.26 -31.85
N ASN A 328 -7.73 13.87 -31.93
CA ASN A 328 -8.97 13.19 -31.54
C ASN A 328 -9.28 12.03 -32.49
N GLU A 329 -8.93 12.14 -33.78
CA GLU A 329 -9.04 11.02 -34.72
C GLU A 329 -8.18 9.83 -34.25
N LEU A 330 -6.95 10.08 -33.81
CA LEU A 330 -6.08 9.03 -33.29
C LEU A 330 -6.66 8.39 -32.02
N VAL A 331 -7.31 9.17 -31.17
CA VAL A 331 -7.89 8.69 -29.92
C VAL A 331 -9.17 7.90 -30.17
N GLU A 332 -9.99 8.34 -31.12
CA GLU A 332 -11.25 7.69 -31.53
C GLU A 332 -10.98 6.39 -32.31
N ASP A 333 -9.95 6.40 -33.16
CA ASP A 333 -9.56 5.25 -33.99
C ASP A 333 -8.67 4.24 -33.23
N SER A 334 -8.19 4.59 -32.03
CA SER A 334 -7.36 3.68 -31.23
C SER A 334 -8.21 2.72 -30.42
N GLU A 335 -7.89 1.43 -30.55
CA GLU A 335 -8.44 0.38 -29.68
C GLU A 335 -7.84 0.42 -28.25
N VAL A 336 -6.79 1.24 -28.02
CA VAL A 336 -6.09 1.39 -26.74
C VAL A 336 -6.29 2.81 -26.20
N ASP A 337 -6.37 2.95 -24.87
CA ASP A 337 -6.45 4.26 -24.23
C ASP A 337 -5.09 5.01 -24.29
N ILE A 338 -4.82 5.62 -25.44
CA ILE A 338 -3.61 6.44 -25.68
C ILE A 338 -3.56 7.63 -24.70
N VAL A 339 -4.71 8.14 -24.26
CA VAL A 339 -4.77 9.26 -23.31
C VAL A 339 -4.23 8.83 -21.96
N ALA A 340 -4.67 7.68 -21.44
CA ALA A 340 -4.15 7.11 -20.21
C ALA A 340 -2.65 6.81 -20.31
N GLU A 341 -2.19 6.28 -21.44
CA GLU A 341 -0.77 6.00 -21.64
C GLU A 341 0.09 7.27 -21.63
N VAL A 342 -0.34 8.32 -22.34
CA VAL A 342 0.36 9.61 -22.30
C VAL A 342 0.35 10.22 -20.90
N LYS A 343 -0.75 10.09 -20.14
CA LYS A 343 -0.78 10.51 -18.72
C LYS A 343 0.25 9.75 -17.88
N ASN A 344 0.37 8.44 -18.07
CA ASN A 344 1.38 7.63 -17.39
C ASN A 344 2.80 8.09 -17.74
N GLN A 345 3.08 8.36 -19.02
CA GLN A 345 4.39 8.88 -19.44
C GLN A 345 4.68 10.26 -18.87
N LEU A 346 3.70 11.16 -18.81
CA LEU A 346 3.86 12.47 -18.18
C LEU A 346 4.18 12.34 -16.68
N LYS A 347 3.53 11.42 -15.96
CA LYS A 347 3.85 11.11 -14.56
C LYS A 347 5.28 10.57 -14.42
N LYS A 348 5.69 9.66 -15.29
CA LYS A 348 7.08 9.14 -15.32
C LYS A 348 8.09 10.26 -15.61
N LEU A 349 7.77 11.24 -16.44
CA LEU A 349 8.63 12.41 -16.68
C LEU A 349 8.81 13.27 -15.43
N VAL A 350 7.75 13.45 -14.62
CA VAL A 350 7.85 14.11 -13.31
C VAL A 350 8.77 13.33 -12.39
N GLN A 351 8.57 12.01 -12.25
CA GLN A 351 9.44 11.17 -11.41
C GLN A 351 10.91 11.21 -11.85
N ASN A 352 11.17 11.11 -13.16
CA ASN A 352 12.52 11.22 -13.70
C ASN A 352 13.16 12.58 -13.43
N THR A 353 12.35 13.65 -13.47
CA THR A 353 12.78 15.00 -13.13
C THR A 353 13.19 15.06 -11.66
N ASP A 354 12.34 14.57 -10.76
CA ASP A 354 12.59 14.59 -9.33
C ASP A 354 13.83 13.76 -8.99
N ASN A 355 13.92 12.54 -9.51
CA ASN A 355 15.09 11.68 -9.37
C ASN A 355 16.38 12.36 -9.84
N SER A 356 16.36 12.99 -11.01
CA SER A 356 17.53 13.67 -11.56
C SER A 356 17.98 14.85 -10.70
N ASN A 357 17.04 15.64 -10.16
CA ASN A 357 17.38 16.79 -9.31
C ASN A 357 17.84 16.33 -7.92
N ILE A 358 17.20 15.32 -7.32
CA ILE A 358 17.61 14.74 -6.03
C ILE A 358 19.02 14.14 -6.14
N ILE A 359 19.30 13.34 -7.17
CA ILE A 359 20.66 12.82 -7.38
C ILE A 359 21.64 13.95 -7.59
N SER A 360 21.28 14.99 -8.35
CA SER A 360 22.13 16.16 -8.51
C SER A 360 22.41 16.91 -7.20
N VAL A 361 21.49 16.87 -6.22
CA VAL A 361 21.74 17.43 -4.88
C VAL A 361 22.62 16.50 -4.06
N LEU A 362 22.34 15.19 -4.09
CA LEU A 362 23.10 14.16 -3.37
C LEU A 362 24.54 14.06 -3.84
N THR A 363 24.79 14.14 -5.14
CA THR A 363 26.14 14.13 -5.73
C THR A 363 26.63 15.54 -6.06
N GLY A 364 25.91 16.56 -5.58
CA GLY A 364 26.10 17.95 -5.94
C GLY A 364 27.23 18.63 -5.20
N LYS A 365 27.95 19.49 -5.94
CA LYS A 365 29.17 20.22 -5.59
C LYS A 365 30.30 19.31 -5.10
N THR A 366 31.46 19.49 -5.72
CA THR A 366 32.70 18.73 -5.49
C THR A 366 33.84 19.69 -5.10
N GLY A 367 34.61 19.39 -4.04
CA GLY A 367 35.63 20.28 -3.47
C GLY A 367 35.20 20.98 -2.17
N SER A 368 35.52 22.27 -2.02
CA SER A 368 35.28 23.02 -0.75
C SER A 368 33.82 23.41 -0.49
N ASN A 369 32.88 23.00 -1.34
CA ASN A 369 31.46 23.39 -1.27
C ASN A 369 30.52 22.19 -1.35
N ASP A 370 31.00 21.00 -0.97
CA ASP A 370 30.24 19.76 -1.12
C ASP A 370 28.99 19.79 -0.25
N ASN A 371 27.90 19.32 -0.83
CA ASN A 371 26.63 19.21 -0.10
C ASN A 371 26.74 18.16 1.01
N PHE A 372 27.49 17.09 0.77
CA PHE A 372 27.70 15.98 1.69
C PHE A 372 29.17 15.56 1.70
N LYS A 373 29.65 15.11 2.85
CA LYS A 373 31.05 14.68 3.00
C LYS A 373 31.32 13.43 2.15
N HIS A 374 32.36 13.52 1.32
CA HIS A 374 32.92 12.40 0.56
C HIS A 374 33.93 11.60 1.38
N ILE A 375 33.84 10.28 1.31
CA ILE A 375 34.75 9.33 1.95
C ILE A 375 35.32 8.43 0.85
N THR A 376 36.63 8.45 0.68
CA THR A 376 37.31 7.51 -0.21
C THR A 376 37.75 6.29 0.59
N GLY A 377 37.29 5.11 0.19
CA GLY A 377 37.62 3.86 0.85
C GLY A 377 38.22 2.83 -0.10
N THR A 378 38.75 1.77 0.49
CA THR A 378 39.35 0.62 -0.21
C THR A 378 38.57 -0.67 -0.01
N GLY A 379 37.62 -0.71 0.93
CA GLY A 379 36.82 -1.91 1.13
C GLY A 379 35.75 -1.80 2.21
N LEU A 380 35.42 -2.96 2.77
CA LEU A 380 34.29 -3.14 3.69
C LEU A 380 34.39 -2.30 4.97
N ASP A 381 35.59 -2.15 5.52
CA ASP A 381 35.77 -1.47 6.81
C ASP A 381 35.45 0.03 6.71
N ASP A 382 35.71 0.66 5.56
CA ASP A 382 35.34 2.06 5.30
C ASP A 382 33.81 2.24 5.24
N ILE A 383 33.11 1.26 4.65
CA ILE A 383 31.64 1.24 4.64
C ILE A 383 31.13 1.10 6.08
N LYS A 384 31.69 0.18 6.87
CA LYS A 384 31.30 0.02 8.29
C LYS A 384 31.61 1.24 9.13
N GLN A 385 32.75 1.89 8.94
CA GLN A 385 33.09 3.14 9.62
C GLN A 385 32.09 4.23 9.28
N THR A 386 31.60 4.26 8.04
CA THR A 386 30.57 5.22 7.64
C THR A 386 29.28 5.01 8.43
N PHE A 387 28.83 3.76 8.58
CA PHE A 387 27.64 3.40 9.36
C PHE A 387 27.80 3.62 10.87
N ASN A 388 28.97 3.30 11.42
CA ASN A 388 29.15 3.20 12.87
C ASN A 388 29.74 4.45 13.53
N VAL A 389 30.39 5.32 12.76
CA VAL A 389 31.17 6.46 13.29
C VAL A 389 30.83 7.77 12.59
N GLU A 390 30.74 7.77 11.26
CA GLU A 390 30.58 9.02 10.50
C GLU A 390 29.15 9.58 10.49
N LEU A 391 28.17 8.69 10.59
CA LEU A 391 26.75 9.01 10.64
C LEU A 391 26.23 8.83 12.08
N ASP A 392 25.35 9.74 12.51
CA ASP A 392 24.74 9.68 13.83
C ASP A 392 23.82 8.45 13.94
N PRO A 393 23.94 7.63 15.01
CA PRO A 393 23.11 6.44 15.20
C PRO A 393 21.59 6.74 15.33
N ALA A 394 21.19 7.98 15.57
CA ALA A 394 19.78 8.39 15.59
C ALA A 394 19.15 8.49 14.19
N LEU A 395 19.96 8.50 13.12
CA LEU A 395 19.49 8.64 11.74
C LEU A 395 18.86 7.34 11.22
N SER A 396 17.78 7.47 10.44
CA SER A 396 17.15 6.33 9.76
C SER A 396 17.88 6.03 8.43
N LEU A 397 19.00 5.33 8.54
CA LEU A 397 19.92 5.12 7.42
C LEU A 397 19.30 4.29 6.28
N SER A 398 19.51 4.77 5.06
CA SER A 398 19.21 4.10 3.78
C SER A 398 20.43 4.18 2.85
N VAL A 399 20.53 3.28 1.88
CA VAL A 399 21.66 3.18 0.97
C VAL A 399 21.20 3.34 -0.48
N ILE A 400 21.70 4.35 -1.21
CA ILE A 400 21.48 4.50 -2.65
C ILE A 400 22.74 4.06 -3.40
N VAL A 401 22.57 3.15 -4.35
CA VAL A 401 23.65 2.63 -5.21
C VAL A 401 23.18 2.50 -6.66
N ASN A 402 24.13 2.57 -7.58
CA ASN A 402 23.88 2.19 -8.96
C ASN A 402 24.06 0.67 -9.17
N GLN A 403 23.84 0.18 -10.39
CA GLN A 403 23.87 -1.26 -10.68
C GLN A 403 25.27 -1.85 -10.48
N ASP A 404 26.32 -1.10 -10.83
CA ASP A 404 27.71 -1.55 -10.69
C ASP A 404 28.10 -1.68 -9.21
N ALA A 405 27.77 -0.67 -8.40
CA ALA A 405 28.02 -0.66 -6.97
C ALA A 405 27.15 -1.71 -6.24
N PHE A 406 25.91 -1.92 -6.67
CA PHE A 406 25.07 -2.98 -6.13
C PHE A 406 25.68 -4.36 -6.38
N ASN A 407 26.15 -4.64 -7.60
CA ASN A 407 26.81 -5.89 -7.92
C ASN A 407 28.08 -6.09 -7.08
N TYR A 408 28.88 -5.03 -6.90
CA TYR A 408 30.02 -5.09 -5.99
C TYR A 408 29.59 -5.51 -4.57
N LEU A 409 28.59 -4.85 -3.99
CA LEU A 409 28.08 -5.17 -2.65
C LEU A 409 27.50 -6.58 -2.54
N ASP A 410 26.74 -7.05 -3.52
CA ASP A 410 26.14 -8.40 -3.50
C ASP A 410 27.19 -9.51 -3.66
N THR A 411 28.37 -9.19 -4.18
CA THR A 411 29.49 -10.15 -4.25
C THR A 411 30.35 -10.19 -2.98
N LEU A 412 30.23 -9.20 -2.09
CA LEU A 412 31.02 -9.15 -0.86
C LEU A 412 30.55 -10.20 0.15
N LYS A 413 31.53 -10.86 0.76
CA LYS A 413 31.35 -11.88 1.80
C LYS A 413 32.13 -11.53 3.05
N ASP A 414 31.63 -11.95 4.20
CA ASP A 414 32.42 -11.98 5.42
C ASP A 414 33.45 -13.12 5.41
N SER A 415 34.29 -13.19 6.44
CA SER A 415 35.28 -14.24 6.63
C SER A 415 34.68 -15.65 6.76
N GLU A 416 33.38 -15.75 7.04
CA GLU A 416 32.62 -17.00 7.15
C GLU A 416 31.94 -17.37 5.82
N GLY A 417 32.15 -16.58 4.76
CA GLY A 417 31.60 -16.82 3.43
C GLY A 417 30.15 -16.39 3.26
N ARG A 418 29.55 -15.72 4.24
CA ARG A 418 28.18 -15.20 4.17
C ARG A 418 28.15 -13.88 3.41
N TYR A 419 27.18 -13.72 2.54
CA TYR A 419 26.96 -12.48 1.81
C TYR A 419 26.57 -11.35 2.78
N LEU A 420 27.12 -10.16 2.53
CA LEU A 420 26.83 -8.99 3.35
C LEU A 420 25.45 -8.40 3.09
N LEU A 421 24.99 -8.46 1.84
CA LEU A 421 23.62 -8.09 1.51
C LEU A 421 22.66 -9.15 2.00
N GLN A 422 21.80 -8.75 2.93
CA GLN A 422 20.77 -9.61 3.48
C GLN A 422 19.46 -9.41 2.72
N PRO A 423 18.63 -10.45 2.56
CA PRO A 423 17.30 -10.28 2.01
C PRO A 423 16.44 -9.41 2.93
N SER A 424 15.62 -8.54 2.35
CA SER A 424 14.66 -7.72 3.07
C SER A 424 13.38 -7.60 2.25
N ILE A 425 12.24 -7.89 2.88
CA ILE A 425 10.92 -7.78 2.23
C ILE A 425 10.41 -6.34 2.20
N THR A 426 10.97 -5.46 3.02
CA THR A 426 10.59 -4.04 3.11
C THR A 426 11.45 -3.15 2.22
N ALA A 427 12.65 -3.60 1.84
CA ALA A 427 13.54 -2.84 0.97
C ALA A 427 13.06 -2.89 -0.49
N PRO A 428 13.09 -1.76 -1.23
CA PRO A 428 12.70 -1.72 -2.64
C PRO A 428 13.50 -2.66 -3.54
N SER A 429 14.80 -2.85 -3.23
CA SER A 429 15.67 -3.79 -3.96
C SER A 429 15.52 -5.24 -3.52
N GLY A 430 14.73 -5.52 -2.48
CA GLY A 430 14.71 -6.82 -1.82
C GLY A 430 15.95 -7.12 -0.96
N LYS A 431 16.87 -6.15 -0.81
CA LYS A 431 18.14 -6.30 -0.08
C LYS A 431 18.37 -5.16 0.92
N GLN A 432 19.04 -5.48 2.01
CA GLN A 432 19.51 -4.53 3.02
C GLN A 432 21.01 -4.71 3.28
N LEU A 433 21.68 -3.61 3.64
CA LEU A 433 23.09 -3.57 4.03
C LEU A 433 23.16 -3.08 5.48
N PHE A 434 23.63 -3.91 6.40
CA PHE A 434 23.70 -3.61 7.84
C PHE A 434 22.37 -3.14 8.46
N GLY A 435 21.24 -3.66 7.97
CA GLY A 435 19.90 -3.26 8.41
C GLY A 435 19.32 -2.03 7.70
N ALA A 436 20.12 -1.30 6.91
CA ALA A 436 19.63 -0.21 6.08
C ALA A 436 19.12 -0.73 4.72
N PRO A 437 17.94 -0.28 4.25
CA PRO A 437 17.42 -0.68 2.95
C PRO A 437 18.31 -0.18 1.81
N VAL A 438 18.54 -1.03 0.81
CA VAL A 438 19.30 -0.68 -0.39
C VAL A 438 18.33 -0.27 -1.50
N ILE A 439 18.57 0.88 -2.10
CA ILE A 439 17.83 1.47 -3.21
C ILE A 439 18.75 1.42 -4.43
N VAL A 440 18.35 0.64 -5.44
CA VAL A 440 19.13 0.48 -6.67
C VAL A 440 18.56 1.38 -7.74
N ILE A 441 19.42 2.23 -8.30
CA ILE A 441 19.08 3.10 -9.43
C ILE A 441 19.92 2.73 -10.66
N ALA A 442 19.42 3.04 -11.85
CA ALA A 442 20.12 2.69 -13.08
C ALA A 442 21.43 3.47 -13.21
N ASN A 443 22.45 2.86 -13.83
CA ASN A 443 23.72 3.53 -14.16
C ASN A 443 23.52 4.78 -15.03
N LYS A 444 22.41 4.86 -15.77
CA LYS A 444 22.04 6.05 -16.56
C LYS A 444 21.72 7.26 -15.68
N VAL A 445 21.21 7.04 -14.47
CA VAL A 445 20.80 8.10 -13.53
C VAL A 445 21.92 8.41 -12.54
N LEU A 446 22.60 7.39 -12.01
CA LEU A 446 23.80 7.54 -11.20
C LEU A 446 24.98 6.85 -11.90
N PRO A 447 25.79 7.60 -12.67
CA PRO A 447 26.89 7.03 -13.43
C PRO A 447 28.04 6.56 -12.54
N THR A 448 28.73 5.52 -12.98
CA THR A 448 30.02 5.10 -12.44
C THR A 448 31.11 5.99 -13.04
N ASP A 449 31.55 7.01 -12.30
CA ASP A 449 32.48 8.02 -12.82
C ASP A 449 33.88 7.46 -13.13
N LYS A 450 34.26 6.37 -12.46
CA LYS A 450 35.55 5.71 -12.66
C LYS A 450 35.40 4.20 -12.55
N ALA A 451 35.84 3.49 -13.60
CA ALA A 451 35.82 2.03 -13.61
C ALA A 451 36.61 1.46 -12.42
N GLY A 452 35.98 0.53 -11.69
CA GLY A 452 36.55 -0.07 -10.47
C GLY A 452 36.41 0.80 -9.21
N THR A 453 35.75 1.96 -9.30
CA THR A 453 35.33 2.76 -8.15
C THR A 453 33.81 2.70 -8.05
N TYR A 454 33.30 2.24 -6.90
CA TYR A 454 31.90 2.04 -6.65
C TYR A 454 31.38 3.10 -5.68
N ARG A 455 30.40 3.89 -6.15
CA ARG A 455 29.77 4.92 -5.32
C ARG A 455 28.62 4.35 -4.52
N ILE A 456 28.64 4.63 -3.22
CA ILE A 456 27.64 4.21 -2.26
C ILE A 456 27.24 5.45 -1.47
N ILE A 457 25.97 5.86 -1.58
CA ILE A 457 25.45 7.01 -0.83
C ILE A 457 24.69 6.46 0.36
N ILE A 458 25.07 6.86 1.58
CA ILE A 458 24.53 6.32 2.83
C ILE A 458 24.04 7.49 3.67
N GLY A 459 22.81 7.43 4.16
CA GLY A 459 22.28 8.48 5.02
C GLY A 459 20.78 8.39 5.27
N ASP A 460 20.29 9.32 6.08
CA ASP A 460 18.86 9.59 6.19
C ASP A 460 18.49 10.68 5.19
N PHE A 461 17.99 10.27 4.02
CA PHE A 461 17.66 11.19 2.95
C PHE A 461 16.50 12.13 3.29
N SER A 462 15.66 11.74 4.27
CA SER A 462 14.53 12.55 4.72
C SER A 462 15.00 13.74 5.55
N GLN A 463 16.04 13.54 6.36
CA GLN A 463 16.71 14.61 7.10
C GLN A 463 17.73 15.37 6.24
N ALA A 464 18.32 14.73 5.23
CA ALA A 464 19.35 15.34 4.39
C ALA A 464 18.78 16.35 3.38
N ILE A 465 17.63 16.04 2.74
CA ILE A 465 17.11 16.80 1.61
C ILE A 465 15.67 17.25 1.86
N PHE A 466 15.45 18.52 1.55
CA PHE A 466 14.14 19.16 1.52
C PHE A 466 13.71 19.43 0.08
N LEU A 467 12.57 18.86 -0.31
CA LEU A 467 11.86 19.16 -1.55
C LEU A 467 10.72 20.14 -1.25
N ALA A 468 10.90 21.39 -1.68
CA ALA A 468 9.87 22.43 -1.60
C ALA A 468 8.93 22.30 -2.80
N GLN A 469 7.75 21.72 -2.62
CA GLN A 469 6.72 21.61 -3.65
C GLN A 469 5.70 22.72 -3.48
N LYS A 470 5.31 23.41 -4.56
CA LYS A 470 4.29 24.48 -4.48
C LYS A 470 2.95 24.04 -5.06
N ASN A 471 2.90 23.98 -6.38
CA ASN A 471 1.72 23.57 -7.13
C ASN A 471 2.17 22.55 -8.15
N GLU A 472 1.40 21.49 -8.25
CA GLU A 472 1.38 20.59 -9.38
C GLU A 472 0.04 20.75 -10.08
N VAL A 473 0.07 21.02 -11.38
CA VAL A 473 -1.12 21.21 -12.20
C VAL A 473 -1.09 20.20 -13.32
N ASN A 474 -2.07 19.30 -13.32
CA ASN A 474 -2.33 18.37 -14.40
C ASN A 474 -3.54 18.87 -15.18
N THR A 475 -3.40 19.17 -16.47
CA THR A 475 -4.50 19.69 -17.29
C THR A 475 -4.74 18.84 -18.54
N GLN A 476 -6.00 18.66 -18.86
CA GLN A 476 -6.48 18.12 -20.13
C GLN A 476 -7.47 19.12 -20.73
N TRP A 477 -7.30 19.46 -22.01
CA TRP A 477 -8.19 20.39 -22.70
C TRP A 477 -8.33 20.03 -24.17
N GLU A 478 -9.43 20.44 -24.79
CA GLU A 478 -9.63 20.28 -26.23
C GLU A 478 -9.11 21.51 -27.00
N ARG A 479 -8.55 21.25 -28.17
CA ARG A 479 -8.07 22.26 -29.11
C ARG A 479 -8.84 22.15 -30.42
N PHE A 480 -9.91 22.94 -30.48
CA PHE A 480 -10.83 23.01 -31.61
C PHE A 480 -10.12 23.17 -32.96
N ASP A 481 -9.20 24.14 -33.07
CA ASP A 481 -8.51 24.47 -34.34
C ASP A 481 -7.77 23.30 -35.00
N SER A 482 -7.45 22.26 -34.22
CA SER A 482 -6.65 21.12 -34.67
C SER A 482 -7.32 19.78 -34.45
N TYR A 483 -8.58 19.77 -34.01
CA TYR A 483 -9.32 18.56 -33.61
C TYR A 483 -8.46 17.61 -32.76
N SER A 484 -7.85 18.16 -31.71
CA SER A 484 -6.91 17.45 -30.85
C SER A 484 -7.18 17.76 -29.39
N GLN A 485 -6.72 16.90 -28.50
CA GLN A 485 -6.68 17.14 -27.07
C GLN A 485 -5.24 17.39 -26.59
N GLY A 486 -5.06 18.41 -25.77
CA GLY A 486 -3.81 18.73 -25.10
C GLY A 486 -3.78 18.13 -23.70
N LEU A 487 -2.67 17.47 -23.36
CA LEU A 487 -2.33 17.00 -22.03
C LEU A 487 -1.10 17.76 -21.55
N ALA A 488 -1.14 18.33 -20.36
CA ALA A 488 0.03 18.97 -19.78
C ALA A 488 0.18 18.69 -18.29
N VAL A 489 1.43 18.65 -17.85
CA VAL A 489 1.83 18.61 -16.45
C VAL A 489 2.76 19.80 -16.20
N VAL A 490 2.47 20.55 -15.14
CA VAL A 490 3.31 21.65 -14.68
C VAL A 490 3.58 21.43 -13.19
N ILE A 491 4.84 21.23 -12.85
CA ILE A 491 5.30 21.13 -11.47
C ILE A 491 6.11 22.37 -11.10
N ARG A 492 5.96 22.79 -9.85
CA ARG A 492 6.75 23.86 -9.26
C ARG A 492 7.44 23.33 -8.03
N ASN A 493 8.74 23.05 -8.15
CA ASN A 493 9.54 22.46 -7.09
C ASN A 493 10.97 23.03 -6.99
N ASP A 494 11.54 22.89 -5.81
CA ASP A 494 12.96 23.12 -5.52
C ASP A 494 13.53 22.02 -4.60
N TYR A 495 14.85 21.86 -4.60
CA TYR A 495 15.55 20.79 -3.89
C TYR A 495 16.75 21.37 -3.16
N GLU A 496 16.73 21.30 -1.83
CA GLU A 496 17.72 21.96 -1.00
C GLU A 496 18.29 21.02 0.06
N VAL A 497 19.55 21.25 0.42
CA VAL A 497 20.23 20.52 1.49
C VAL A 497 19.80 21.10 2.83
N VAL A 498 19.34 20.22 3.72
CA VAL A 498 18.92 20.58 5.08
C VAL A 498 20.07 20.37 6.03
N ASP A 499 20.50 19.12 6.12
CA ASP A 499 21.50 18.62 7.04
C ASP A 499 22.63 17.93 6.25
N PRO A 500 23.76 18.64 6.02
CA PRO A 500 24.95 18.06 5.40
C PRO A 500 25.52 16.86 6.15
N ASP A 501 25.22 16.73 7.45
CA ASP A 501 25.72 15.65 8.28
C ASP A 501 24.86 14.39 8.22
N ALA A 502 23.64 14.46 7.68
CA ALA A 502 22.72 13.33 7.57
C ALA A 502 23.06 12.32 6.46
N ALA A 503 24.01 12.61 5.57
CA ALA A 503 24.45 11.68 4.53
C ALA A 503 25.96 11.75 4.23
N ARG A 504 26.50 10.64 3.73
CA ARG A 504 27.89 10.48 3.28
C ARG A 504 27.92 9.83 1.90
N ILE A 505 28.89 10.25 1.09
CA ILE A 505 29.15 9.66 -0.23
C ILE A 505 30.43 8.84 -0.11
N VAL A 506 30.33 7.53 -0.20
CA VAL A 506 31.46 6.62 -0.07
C VAL A 506 31.86 6.11 -1.46
N ASP A 507 33.04 6.50 -1.90
CA ASP A 507 33.64 6.00 -3.14
C ASP A 507 34.64 4.89 -2.79
N ILE A 508 34.24 3.63 -3.02
CA ILE A 508 35.08 2.47 -2.74
C ILE A 508 35.87 2.09 -3.99
N THR A 509 37.20 2.10 -3.90
CA THR A 509 38.09 1.57 -4.94
C THR A 509 38.79 0.33 -4.40
N PRO A 510 38.27 -0.89 -4.65
CA PRO A 510 38.84 -2.11 -4.11
C PRO A 510 40.28 -2.30 -4.58
N VAL A 511 41.18 -2.60 -3.64
CA VAL A 511 42.52 -3.04 -3.99
C VAL A 511 42.40 -4.42 -4.62
N LYS A 512 43.03 -4.65 -5.77
CA LYS A 512 43.12 -6.01 -6.34
C LYS A 512 43.75 -6.93 -5.30
N ALA A 513 43.07 -8.03 -5.01
CA ALA A 513 43.58 -9.12 -4.19
C ALA A 513 44.85 -9.72 -4.79
#